data_AF-A0A3P6FKC4-F1
#
_entry.id   AF-A0A3P6FKC4-F1
#
_cell.length_a   1.000
_cell.length_b   1.000
_cell.length_c   1.000
_cell.angle_alpha   90.00
_cell.angle_beta   90.00
_cell.angle_gamma   90.00
#
_symmetry.space_group_name_H-M   'P 1'
#
loop_
_entity.id
_entity.type
_entity.pdbx_description
1 polymer ?
#
loop_
_entity_poly.entity_id
_entity_poly.type
_entity_poly.pdbx_seq_one_letter_code
_entity_poly.pdbx_strand_id
1 'polypeptide(L)'
;MVRSIRIWLGEWKKNGNQKWDFITDPEDYGYGLLISKTATFDMLDEIIRRHYSLSHRTPVVVTYRLPSWMLMPLGSSNPCNSGA
;
A
#
# COMPACT_ATOMS: atom_id res chain seq x y z
N MET A 1 -3.44 13.08 20.77
CA MET A 1 -3.81 13.06 19.34
C MET A 1 -3.50 11.68 18.77
N VAL A 2 -4.40 11.16 17.93
CA VAL A 2 -4.26 9.86 17.24
C VAL A 2 -3.95 10.06 15.76
N ARG A 3 -3.47 9.03 15.08
CA ARG A 3 -3.36 8.94 13.61
C ARG A 3 -4.29 7.83 13.12
N SER A 4 -5.01 8.10 12.02
CA SER A 4 -5.82 7.09 11.35
C SER A 4 -4.99 6.39 10.29
N ILE A 5 -5.05 5.07 10.26
CA ILE A 5 -4.38 4.24 9.26
C ILE A 5 -5.38 3.25 8.66
N ARG A 6 -5.13 2.85 7.41
CA ARG A 6 -5.87 1.77 6.74
C ARG A 6 -4.88 0.81 6.13
N ILE A 7 -5.09 -0.48 6.38
CA ILE A 7 -4.22 -1.56 5.93
C ILE A 7 -4.99 -2.38 4.90
N TRP A 8 -4.29 -2.83 3.86
CA TRP A 8 -4.84 -3.66 2.79
C TRP A 8 -3.92 -4.85 2.53
N LEU A 9 -4.52 -6.00 2.28
CA LEU A 9 -3.91 -7.21 1.76
C LEU A 9 -4.10 -7.25 0.25
N GLY A 10 -3.07 -7.67 -0.46
CA GLY A 10 -3.11 -7.76 -1.90
C GLY A 10 -1.76 -8.13 -2.50
N GLU A 11 -1.76 -8.25 -3.82
CA GLU A 11 -0.60 -8.61 -4.61
C GLU A 11 -0.15 -7.44 -5.47
N TRP A 12 1.17 -7.22 -5.54
CA TRP A 12 1.74 -6.34 -6.56
C TRP A 12 1.90 -7.13 -7.87
N LYS A 13 1.27 -6.68 -8.95
CA LYS A 13 1.45 -7.26 -10.29
C LYS A 13 2.01 -6.23 -11.25
N LYS A 14 2.99 -6.64 -12.05
CA LYS A 14 3.53 -5.80 -13.12
C LYS A 14 2.63 -5.91 -14.35
N ASN A 15 2.06 -4.79 -14.79
CA ASN A 15 1.21 -4.73 -15.96
C ASN A 15 2.02 -4.65 -17.26
N GLY A 16 1.34 -4.77 -18.40
CA GLY A 16 1.95 -4.74 -19.73
C GLY A 16 2.73 -3.45 -20.05
N ASN A 17 2.45 -2.36 -19.32
CA ASN A 17 3.13 -1.07 -19.46
C ASN A 17 4.34 -0.93 -18.51
N GLN A 18 4.83 -2.05 -17.96
CA GLN A 18 5.91 -2.12 -16.96
C GLN A 18 5.64 -1.37 -15.65
N LYS A 19 4.40 -0.95 -15.40
CA LYS A 19 3.98 -0.35 -14.14
C LYS A 19 3.51 -1.46 -13.20
N TRP A 20 3.51 -1.19 -11.92
CA TRP A 20 3.08 -2.13 -10.90
C TRP A 20 1.74 -1.65 -10.34
N ASP A 21 0.77 -2.54 -10.38
CA ASP A 21 -0.55 -2.31 -9.83
C ASP A 21 -0.69 -3.13 -8.54
N PHE A 22 -1.21 -2.51 -7.49
CA PHE A 22 -1.60 -3.23 -6.28
C PHE A 22 -3.03 -3.73 -6.45
N ILE A 23 -3.19 -5.04 -6.46
CA ILE A 23 -4.48 -5.69 -6.59
C ILE A 23 -4.86 -6.19 -5.20
N THR A 24 -5.83 -5.51 -4.59
CA THR A 24 -6.38 -5.89 -3.29
C THR A 24 -7.01 -7.28 -3.37
N ASP A 25 -6.88 -8.03 -2.29
CA ASP A 25 -7.66 -9.25 -2.11
C ASP A 25 -9.16 -8.89 -2.13
N PRO A 26 -10.00 -9.53 -2.96
CA PRO A 26 -11.43 -9.21 -3.05
C PRO A 26 -12.20 -9.43 -1.73
N GLU A 27 -11.69 -10.29 -0.84
CA GLU A 27 -12.27 -10.56 0.47
C GLU A 27 -11.72 -9.62 1.57
N ASP A 28 -10.70 -8.81 1.27
CA ASP A 28 -10.19 -7.80 2.19
C ASP A 28 -10.86 -6.44 1.98
N TYR A 29 -11.76 -6.08 2.90
CA TYR A 29 -12.45 -4.78 2.93
C TYR A 29 -11.61 -3.63 3.54
N GLY A 30 -10.35 -3.93 3.89
CA GLY A 30 -9.38 -3.00 4.43
C GLY A 30 -9.56 -2.76 5.93
N TYR A 31 -8.48 -2.89 6.68
CA TYR A 31 -8.50 -2.76 8.13
C TYR A 31 -8.18 -1.34 8.58
N GLY A 32 -9.20 -0.61 9.04
CA GLY A 32 -9.10 0.75 9.55
C GLY A 32 -8.78 0.78 11.05
N LEU A 33 -7.79 1.57 11.46
CA LEU A 33 -7.34 1.68 12.85
C LEU A 33 -7.03 3.13 13.22
N LEU A 34 -7.35 3.49 14.46
CA LEU A 34 -6.81 4.69 15.11
C LEU A 34 -5.68 4.27 16.04
N ILE A 35 -4.48 4.76 15.79
CA ILE A 35 -3.30 4.43 16.60
C ILE A 35 -2.68 5.70 17.19
N SER A 36 -1.96 5.56 18.30
CA SER A 36 -1.24 6.68 18.90
C SER A 36 -0.22 7.27 17.91
N LYS A 37 0.01 8.58 17.98
CA LYS A 37 1.15 9.20 17.26
C LYS A 37 2.51 8.66 17.74
N THR A 38 2.58 8.12 18.96
CA THR A 38 3.78 7.50 19.52
C THR A 38 3.91 6.01 19.21
N ALA A 39 2.96 5.43 18.46
CA ALA A 39 3.01 4.02 18.11
C ALA A 39 4.23 3.72 17.21
N THR A 40 5.00 2.71 17.58
CA THR A 40 6.20 2.28 16.86
C THR A 40 5.85 1.43 15.64
N PHE A 41 6.84 1.15 14.80
CA PHE A 41 6.66 0.20 13.69
C PHE A 41 6.49 -1.23 14.17
N ASP A 42 7.12 -1.63 15.27
CA ASP A 42 6.95 -2.97 15.85
C ASP A 42 5.49 -3.20 16.29
N MET A 43 4.87 -2.20 16.93
CA MET A 43 3.43 -2.26 17.25
C MET A 43 2.57 -2.41 15.99
N LEU A 44 2.93 -1.72 14.90
CA LEU A 44 2.19 -1.83 13.65
C LEU A 44 2.38 -3.21 13.00
N ASP A 45 3.60 -3.76 13.02
CA ASP A 45 3.92 -5.10 12.54
C ASP A 45 3.14 -6.17 13.31
N GLU A 46 3.08 -6.09 14.64
CA GLU A 46 2.27 -6.99 15.46
C GLU A 46 0.78 -6.92 15.12
N ILE A 47 0.24 -5.72 14.89
CA ILE A 47 -1.16 -5.53 14.49
C ILE A 47 -1.41 -6.18 13.12
N ILE A 48 -0.54 -5.95 12.14
CA ILE A 48 -0.64 -6.52 10.79
C ILE A 48 -0.60 -8.04 10.86
N ARG A 49 0.39 -8.60 11.57
CA ARG A 49 0.55 -10.05 11.71
C ARG A 49 -0.65 -10.69 12.36
N ARG A 50 -1.17 -10.08 13.43
CA ARG A 50 -2.36 -10.58 14.12
C ARG A 50 -3.61 -10.51 13.25
N HIS A 51 -3.81 -9.41 12.53
CA HIS A 51 -5.00 -9.23 11.71
C HIS A 51 -5.03 -10.20 10.53
N TYR A 52 -3.91 -10.36 9.82
CA TYR A 52 -3.81 -11.25 8.66
C TYR A 52 -3.30 -12.66 8.99
N SER A 53 -3.25 -13.03 10.27
CA SER A 53 -2.77 -14.33 10.75
C SER A 53 -1.40 -14.74 10.16
N LEU A 54 -0.49 -13.78 10.04
CA LEU A 54 0.85 -14.02 9.50
C LEU A 54 1.74 -14.67 10.56
N SER A 55 2.42 -15.75 10.16
CA SER A 55 3.44 -16.38 11.01
C SER A 55 4.61 -15.43 11.25
N HIS A 56 5.31 -15.59 12.37
CA HIS A 56 6.60 -14.93 12.62
C HIS A 56 7.65 -15.23 11.54
N ARG A 57 7.49 -16.35 10.83
CA ARG A 57 8.38 -16.72 9.71
C ARG A 57 8.03 -16.01 8.40
N THR A 58 6.82 -15.45 8.28
CA THR A 58 6.41 -14.70 7.10
C THR A 58 7.14 -13.35 7.11
N PRO A 59 7.96 -13.04 6.10
CA PRO A 59 8.63 -11.75 6.01
C PRO A 59 7.60 -10.64 5.84
N VAL A 60 7.70 -9.59 6.66
CA VAL A 60 6.91 -8.36 6.54
C VAL A 60 7.89 -7.21 6.36
N VAL A 61 7.67 -6.40 5.33
CA VAL A 61 8.51 -5.24 5.03
C VAL A 61 7.63 -4.01 4.98
N VAL A 62 7.91 -3.03 5.84
CA VAL A 62 7.23 -1.73 5.83
C VAL A 62 8.06 -0.76 5.01
N THR A 63 7.53 -0.30 3.88
CA THR A 63 8.22 0.66 3.00
C THR A 63 7.60 2.06 3.13
N TYR A 64 8.38 3.04 3.60
CA TYR A 64 7.95 4.44 3.76
C TYR A 64 8.17 5.31 2.52
N ARG A 65 8.54 4.69 1.41
CA ARG A 65 8.79 5.37 0.15
C ARG A 65 8.22 4.49 -0.93
N LEU A 66 7.10 4.92 -1.50
CA LEU A 66 6.62 4.32 -2.73
C LEU A 66 7.81 4.37 -3.71
N PRO A 67 8.17 3.24 -4.35
CA PRO A 67 9.21 3.24 -5.37
C PRO A 67 9.03 4.40 -6.35
N SER A 68 10.12 4.98 -6.87
CA SER A 68 10.07 6.19 -7.72
C SER A 68 9.07 6.08 -8.88
N TRP A 69 8.82 4.88 -9.40
CA TRP A 69 7.84 4.61 -10.46
C TRP A 69 6.38 4.83 -10.04
N MET A 70 6.10 4.82 -8.74
CA MET A 70 4.78 5.00 -8.13
C MET A 70 4.59 6.41 -7.55
N LEU A 71 5.68 7.19 -7.46
CA LEU A 71 5.66 8.62 -7.11
C LEU A 71 5.41 9.53 -8.32
N MET A 72 5.43 9.00 -9.55
CA MET A 72 5.07 9.77 -10.73
C MET A 72 3.54 9.78 -10.90
N PRO A 73 2.87 10.95 -10.83
CA PRO A 73 1.46 11.01 -11.16
C PRO A 73 1.29 10.62 -12.62
N LEU A 74 0.35 9.70 -12.89
CA LEU A 74 -0.19 9.46 -14.22
C LEU A 74 -0.71 10.80 -14.77
N GLY A 75 0.09 11.47 -15.60
CA GLY A 75 -0.25 12.83 -16.04
C GLY A 75 0.74 13.51 -16.98
N SER A 76 1.17 12.84 -18.06
CA SER A 76 1.53 13.57 -19.29
C SER A 76 0.92 12.95 -20.56
N SER A 77 -0.02 12.03 -20.41
CA SER A 77 -0.89 11.61 -21.51
C SER A 77 -2.23 12.34 -21.37
N ASN A 78 -2.20 13.66 -21.55
CA ASN A 78 -3.36 14.37 -22.07
C ASN A 78 -3.41 14.05 -23.58
N PRO A 79 -4.45 13.39 -24.11
CA PRO A 79 -4.62 13.27 -25.56
C PRO A 79 -5.26 14.53 -26.17
N CYS A 80 -5.09 15.71 -25.57
CA CYS A 80 -5.65 16.97 -26.09
C CYS A 80 -4.64 17.87 -26.82
N ASN A 81 -3.48 17.34 -27.22
CA ASN A 81 -2.65 17.97 -28.25
C ASN A 81 -2.58 17.04 -29.48
N SER A 82 -3.72 16.79 -30.14
CA SER A 82 -3.69 16.54 -31.60
C SER A 82 -3.85 17.90 -32.27
N GLY A 83 -2.84 18.28 -33.06
CA GLY A 83 -2.63 19.65 -33.50
C GLY A 83 -3.71 20.26 -34.39
N ALA A 84 -3.67 21.59 -34.42
CA ALA A 84 -3.74 22.45 -35.59
C ALA A 84 -3.10 23.80 -35.18
#